data_AF-A0A9E0CKX8-F1
#
_entry.id   AF-A0A9E0CKX8-F1
#
_cell.length_a   1.000
_cell.length_b   1.000
_cell.length_c   1.000
_cell.angle_alpha   90.00
_cell.angle_beta   90.00
_cell.angle_gamma   90.00
#
_symmetry.space_group_name_H-M   'P 1'
#
loop_
_entity.id
_entity.type
_entity.pdbx_description
1 polymer ?
#
loop_
_entity_poly.entity_id
_entity_poly.type
_entity_poly.pdbx_seq_one_letter_code
_entity_poly.pdbx_strand_id
1 'polypeptide(L)'
;DLSNDSEILSEKRFVKLYKEELESIEKQIHDLKKLDQKDFDVKPEVEDKARLYYRTFAREFYDVCEGRVSDEEFFDLWEREEELKAGLNSINSLEGEQKQLEKELVHANEDETMMNGKIKAVQEKRRNKKALFISFLCMAAAVCGVSAGYLYHFEMNAKDYLWQLSAGAVIILLLLVILFQSQRKAGDQLKLLEMMVTHKSHTGKRLEDDKREIGNDLKFYYEKFEKVFSYISPEQWKLFDFCGKVSARLRFSDAILEASNDLERLLEKNQWDNPGIWMYHPKVLYDLIKRKDYLNTLNDRKDICNQELIRHEQILEGIGEQADSETIE
;
A
#
# COMPACT_ATOMS: atom_id res chain seq x y z
N ASP A 1 -12.37 -0.16 -12.82
CA ASP A 1 -12.60 1.17 -12.22
C ASP A 1 -11.76 1.41 -10.96
N LEU A 2 -12.10 0.90 -9.77
CA LEU A 2 -11.35 1.20 -8.52
C LEU A 2 -9.84 0.86 -8.54
N SER A 3 -9.42 -0.17 -9.29
CA SER A 3 -7.99 -0.52 -9.43
C SER A 3 -7.21 0.57 -10.18
N ASN A 4 -7.78 1.08 -11.28
CA ASN A 4 -7.17 2.15 -12.08
C ASN A 4 -7.09 3.45 -11.27
N ASP A 5 -8.10 3.76 -10.45
CA ASP A 5 -8.09 4.96 -9.60
C ASP A 5 -6.94 4.95 -8.58
N SER A 6 -6.66 3.79 -7.97
CA SER A 6 -5.56 3.65 -7.00
C SER A 6 -4.18 3.78 -7.66
N GLU A 7 -4.03 3.26 -8.88
CA GLU A 7 -2.80 3.35 -9.66
C GLU A 7 -2.58 4.79 -10.12
N ILE A 8 -3.59 5.44 -10.69
CA ILE A 8 -3.54 6.86 -11.08
C ILE A 8 -3.16 7.74 -9.87
N LEU A 9 -3.72 7.47 -8.69
CA LEU A 9 -3.39 8.23 -7.48
C LEU A 9 -1.92 8.05 -7.08
N SER A 10 -1.39 6.83 -7.17
CA SER A 10 0.02 6.52 -6.91
C SER A 10 0.93 7.26 -7.89
N GLU A 11 0.64 7.17 -9.19
CA GLU A 11 1.43 7.79 -10.24
C GLU A 11 1.41 9.34 -10.14
N LYS A 12 0.27 9.95 -9.77
CA LYS A 12 0.19 11.39 -9.45
C LYS A 12 1.08 11.78 -8.26
N ARG A 13 1.21 10.92 -7.25
CA ARG A 13 2.10 11.16 -6.10
C ARG A 13 3.57 11.16 -6.53
N PHE A 14 3.97 10.26 -7.44
CA PHE A 14 5.32 10.26 -8.00
C PHE A 14 5.61 11.53 -8.81
N VAL A 15 4.70 11.93 -9.69
CA VAL A 15 4.84 13.18 -10.46
C VAL A 15 5.02 14.39 -9.55
N LYS A 16 4.24 14.46 -8.47
CA LYS A 16 4.38 15.53 -7.47
C LYS A 16 5.76 15.48 -6.78
N LEU A 17 6.20 14.32 -6.32
CA LEU A 17 7.51 14.11 -5.68
C LEU A 17 8.65 14.62 -6.57
N TYR A 18 8.70 14.17 -7.83
CA TYR A 18 9.80 14.56 -8.73
C TYR A 18 9.74 16.04 -9.12
N LYS A 19 8.55 16.65 -9.25
CA LYS A 19 8.41 18.10 -9.48
C LYS A 19 8.94 18.93 -8.31
N GLU A 20 8.60 18.56 -7.08
CA GLU A 20 9.10 19.23 -5.87
C GLU A 20 10.62 19.09 -5.74
N GLU A 21 11.17 17.91 -6.04
CA GLU A 21 12.62 17.68 -6.01
C GLU A 21 13.36 18.49 -7.09
N LEU A 22 12.83 18.52 -8.32
CA LEU A 22 13.40 19.33 -9.41
C LEU A 22 13.38 20.82 -9.06
N GLU A 23 12.28 21.33 -8.50
CA GLU A 23 12.18 22.73 -8.06
C GLU A 23 13.25 23.05 -6.99
N SER A 24 13.45 22.15 -6.02
CA SER A 24 14.49 22.31 -4.99
C SER A 24 15.90 22.35 -5.61
N ILE A 25 16.20 21.43 -6.53
CA ILE A 25 17.49 21.38 -7.22
C ILE A 25 17.72 22.63 -8.06
N GLU A 26 16.69 23.13 -8.76
CA GLU A 26 16.80 24.33 -9.60
C GLU A 26 17.09 25.59 -8.79
N LYS A 27 16.46 25.73 -7.61
CA LYS A 27 16.77 26.81 -6.65
C LYS A 27 18.22 26.76 -6.18
N GLN A 28 18.72 25.57 -5.84
CA GLN A 28 20.12 25.41 -5.42
C GLN A 28 21.10 25.76 -6.55
N ILE A 29 20.83 25.31 -7.78
CA ILE A 29 21.64 25.65 -8.95
C ILE A 29 21.60 27.17 -9.23
N HIS A 30 20.44 27.81 -9.05
CA HIS A 30 20.28 29.25 -9.24
C HIS A 30 21.09 30.05 -8.20
N ASP A 31 21.02 29.69 -6.93
CA ASP A 31 21.83 30.27 -5.84
C ASP A 31 23.34 30.17 -6.13
N LEU A 32 23.81 29.01 -6.63
CA LEU A 32 25.23 28.85 -7.00
C LEU A 32 25.63 29.70 -8.20
N LYS A 33 24.77 29.80 -9.22
CA LYS A 33 25.01 30.66 -10.37
C LYS A 33 25.10 32.13 -9.95
N LYS A 34 24.27 32.56 -8.99
CA LYS A 34 24.30 33.91 -8.43
C LYS A 34 25.63 34.21 -7.74
N LEU A 35 26.18 33.26 -6.99
CA LEU A 35 27.50 33.40 -6.35
C LEU A 35 28.65 33.57 -7.35
N ASP A 36 28.50 33.05 -8.58
CA ASP A 36 29.49 33.17 -9.66
C ASP A 36 29.29 34.40 -10.57
N GLN A 37 28.23 35.18 -10.36
CA GLN A 37 28.01 36.45 -11.06
C GLN A 37 29.10 37.46 -10.72
N LYS A 38 29.56 38.21 -11.74
CA LYS A 38 30.68 39.16 -11.61
C LYS A 38 30.34 40.37 -10.74
N ASP A 39 29.06 40.71 -10.65
CA ASP A 39 28.45 41.83 -9.94
C ASP A 39 27.92 41.44 -8.55
N PHE A 40 28.21 40.21 -8.09
CA PHE A 40 27.84 39.79 -6.74
C PHE A 40 28.84 40.35 -5.70
N ASP A 41 28.68 41.64 -5.39
CA ASP A 41 29.57 42.40 -4.50
C ASP A 41 29.68 41.83 -3.07
N VAL A 42 28.69 41.04 -2.64
CA VAL A 42 28.61 40.45 -1.30
C VAL A 42 29.34 39.09 -1.22
N LYS A 43 29.94 38.61 -2.32
CA LYS A 43 30.68 37.34 -2.38
C LYS A 43 31.72 37.18 -1.25
N PRO A 44 32.60 38.15 -0.98
CA PRO A 44 33.60 37.99 0.09
C PRO A 44 32.96 37.83 1.47
N GLU A 45 31.87 38.56 1.75
CA GLU A 45 31.15 38.48 3.02
C GLU A 45 30.47 37.11 3.18
N VAL A 46 29.86 36.58 2.11
CA VAL A 46 29.27 35.23 2.10
C VAL A 46 30.35 34.17 2.35
N GLU A 47 31.49 34.26 1.66
CA GLU A 47 32.61 33.33 1.83
C GLU A 47 33.15 33.36 3.26
N ASP A 48 33.33 34.54 3.85
CA ASP A 48 33.84 34.69 5.21
C ASP A 48 32.88 34.13 6.27
N LYS A 49 31.58 34.42 6.15
CA LYS A 49 30.56 33.85 7.06
C LYS A 49 30.43 32.34 6.90
N ALA A 50 30.50 31.82 5.67
CA ALA A 50 30.47 30.39 5.41
C ALA A 50 31.68 29.66 6.00
N ARG A 51 32.88 30.25 5.88
CA ARG A 51 34.10 29.73 6.54
C ARG A 51 33.97 29.76 8.07
N LEU A 52 33.40 30.82 8.63
CA LEU A 52 33.18 30.94 10.08
C LEU A 52 32.20 29.87 10.59
N TYR A 53 31.06 29.72 9.92
CA TYR A 53 30.08 28.69 10.22
C TYR A 53 30.71 27.31 10.13
N TYR A 54 31.38 26.97 9.03
CA TYR A 54 32.02 25.66 8.86
C TYR A 54 33.09 25.39 9.93
N ARG A 55 33.92 26.37 10.31
CA ARG A 55 34.92 26.20 11.38
C ARG A 55 34.27 25.92 12.73
N THR A 56 33.18 26.62 13.04
CA THR A 56 32.40 26.44 14.27
C THR A 56 31.77 25.06 14.29
N PHE A 57 31.10 24.68 13.20
CA PHE A 57 30.55 23.34 13.00
C PHE A 57 31.63 22.27 13.15
N ALA A 58 32.74 22.36 12.42
CA ALA A 58 33.77 21.33 12.40
C ALA A 58 34.37 21.07 13.78
N ARG A 59 34.59 22.12 14.57
CA ARG A 59 35.09 22.00 15.95
C ARG A 59 34.16 21.12 16.79
N GLU A 60 32.88 21.46 16.84
CA GLU A 60 31.87 20.72 17.61
C GLU A 60 31.61 19.32 17.01
N PHE A 61 31.55 19.23 15.68
CA PHE A 61 31.31 17.98 14.96
C PHE A 61 32.39 16.94 15.25
N TYR A 62 33.67 17.29 15.12
CA TYR A 62 34.75 16.33 15.36
C TYR A 62 34.87 15.94 16.84
N ASP A 63 34.55 16.85 17.76
CA ASP A 63 34.46 16.55 19.20
C ASP A 63 33.32 15.55 19.49
N VAL A 64 32.17 15.69 18.82
CA VAL A 64 31.01 14.80 19.00
C VAL A 64 31.17 13.47 18.28
N CYS A 65 31.76 13.47 17.09
CA CYS A 65 31.88 12.30 16.23
C CYS A 65 33.06 11.40 16.56
N GLU A 66 34.04 11.88 17.33
CA GLU A 66 35.27 11.15 17.68
C GLU A 66 36.02 10.58 16.46
N GLY A 67 35.90 11.25 15.30
CA GLY A 67 36.53 10.85 14.04
C GLY A 67 35.92 9.62 13.35
N ARG A 68 34.73 9.16 13.76
CA ARG A 68 34.08 7.96 13.21
C ARG A 68 33.44 8.17 11.83
N VAL A 69 33.12 9.41 11.49
CA VAL A 69 32.42 9.81 10.25
C VAL A 69 33.03 11.12 9.75
N SER A 70 33.23 11.20 8.43
CA SER A 70 33.65 12.46 7.81
C SER A 70 32.48 13.45 7.75
N ASP A 71 32.78 14.74 7.75
CA ASP A 71 31.75 15.77 7.60
C ASP A 71 31.02 15.66 6.25
N GLU A 72 31.73 15.32 5.18
CA GLU A 72 31.16 15.09 3.84
C GLU A 72 30.13 13.95 3.83
N GLU A 73 30.43 12.82 4.48
CA GLU A 73 29.46 11.71 4.60
C GLU A 73 28.25 12.06 5.48
N PHE A 74 28.48 12.91 6.50
CA PHE A 74 27.46 13.33 7.45
C PHE A 74 26.45 14.30 6.84
N PHE A 75 26.92 15.27 6.05
CA PHE A 75 26.06 16.34 5.53
C PHE A 75 24.90 15.84 4.65
N ASP A 76 25.15 14.87 3.76
CA ASP A 76 24.11 14.27 2.91
C ASP A 76 22.99 13.61 3.72
N LEU A 77 23.35 12.92 4.82
CA LEU A 77 22.40 12.29 5.72
C LEU A 77 21.69 13.32 6.60
N TRP A 78 22.40 14.37 7.01
CA TRP A 78 21.88 15.39 7.90
C TRP A 78 20.86 16.31 7.21
N GLU A 79 21.11 16.68 5.94
CA GLU A 79 20.21 17.47 5.10
C GLU A 79 18.79 16.88 5.06
N ARG A 80 18.70 15.55 4.97
CA ARG A 80 17.43 14.81 4.80
C ARG A 80 17.02 14.00 6.04
N GLU A 81 17.65 14.20 7.19
CA GLU A 81 17.50 13.33 8.36
C GLU A 81 16.04 13.06 8.74
N GLU A 82 15.23 14.12 8.87
CA GLU A 82 13.83 14.00 9.26
C GLU A 82 12.98 13.27 8.21
N GLU A 83 13.26 13.51 6.93
CA GLU A 83 12.58 12.88 5.81
C GLU A 83 12.92 11.39 5.72
N LEU A 84 14.20 11.04 5.89
CA LEU A 84 14.67 9.66 5.91
C LEU A 84 14.09 8.91 7.12
N LYS A 85 14.08 9.54 8.30
CA LYS A 85 13.53 8.95 9.53
C LYS A 85 12.04 8.71 9.42
N ALA A 86 11.28 9.67 8.90
CA ALA A 86 9.86 9.52 8.66
C ALA A 86 9.58 8.41 7.63
N GLY A 87 10.32 8.39 6.53
CA GLY A 87 10.21 7.37 5.48
C GLY A 87 10.49 5.95 6.00
N LEU A 88 11.57 5.76 6.76
CA LEU A 88 11.93 4.46 7.33
C LEU A 88 10.89 3.97 8.34
N ASN A 89 10.33 4.86 9.16
CA ASN A 89 9.26 4.50 10.08
C ASN A 89 7.99 4.07 9.33
N SER A 90 7.62 4.77 8.26
CA SER A 90 6.51 4.38 7.39
C SER A 90 6.74 3.02 6.75
N ILE A 91 7.92 2.78 6.17
CA ILE A 91 8.27 1.47 5.58
C ILE A 91 8.14 0.35 6.61
N ASN A 92 8.72 0.52 7.80
CA ASN A 92 8.67 -0.50 8.85
C ASN A 92 7.23 -0.81 9.31
N SER A 93 6.37 0.23 9.41
CA SER A 93 4.95 0.04 9.75
C SER A 93 4.23 -0.74 8.66
N LEU A 94 4.37 -0.29 7.41
CA LEU A 94 3.71 -0.88 6.24
C LEU A 94 4.16 -2.32 5.99
N GLU A 95 5.46 -2.63 6.13
CA GLU A 95 5.95 -4.01 6.05
C GLU A 95 5.38 -4.90 7.16
N GLY A 96 5.19 -4.34 8.37
CA GLY A 96 4.56 -5.02 9.49
C GLY A 96 3.10 -5.35 9.20
N GLU A 97 2.35 -4.36 8.72
CA GLU A 97 0.95 -4.48 8.33
C GLU A 97 0.77 -5.45 7.16
N GLN A 98 1.63 -5.37 6.13
CA GLN A 98 1.62 -6.29 4.99
C GLN A 98 1.80 -7.75 5.45
N LYS A 99 2.76 -8.01 6.34
CA LYS A 99 3.00 -9.36 6.90
C LYS A 99 1.80 -9.85 7.73
N GLN A 100 1.07 -8.96 8.39
CA GLN A 100 -0.14 -9.32 9.11
C GLN A 100 -1.28 -9.65 8.13
N LEU A 101 -1.54 -8.78 7.15
CA LEU A 101 -2.56 -9.00 6.12
C LEU A 101 -2.32 -10.29 5.33
N GLU A 102 -1.06 -10.61 5.01
CA GLU A 102 -0.73 -11.88 4.34
C GLU A 102 -1.13 -13.10 5.17
N LYS A 103 -0.95 -13.07 6.49
CA LYS A 103 -1.40 -14.15 7.37
C LYS A 103 -2.93 -14.23 7.43
N GLU A 104 -3.60 -13.08 7.53
CA GLU A 104 -5.07 -13.01 7.57
C GLU A 104 -5.68 -13.51 6.25
N LEU A 105 -5.07 -13.18 5.11
CA LEU A 105 -5.51 -13.60 3.79
C LEU A 105 -5.32 -15.11 3.59
N VAL A 106 -4.21 -15.68 4.04
CA VAL A 106 -4.00 -17.15 4.03
C VAL A 106 -5.10 -17.85 4.83
N HIS A 107 -5.37 -17.40 6.06
CA HIS A 107 -6.44 -17.99 6.88
C HIS A 107 -7.83 -17.80 6.27
N ALA A 108 -8.12 -16.63 5.68
CA ALA A 108 -9.39 -16.39 4.99
C ALA A 108 -9.58 -17.34 3.80
N ASN A 109 -8.52 -17.59 3.04
CA ASN A 109 -8.55 -18.50 1.90
C ASN A 109 -8.72 -19.98 2.34
N GLU A 110 -7.98 -20.42 3.36
CA GLU A 110 -8.16 -21.75 3.96
C GLU A 110 -9.61 -21.96 4.43
N ASP A 111 -10.18 -20.96 5.10
CA ASP A 111 -11.56 -20.98 5.54
C ASP A 111 -12.56 -21.04 4.38
N GLU A 112 -12.33 -20.30 3.31
CA GLU A 112 -13.16 -20.32 2.10
C GLU A 112 -13.12 -21.71 1.43
N THR A 113 -11.93 -22.30 1.27
CA THR A 113 -11.79 -23.65 0.70
C THR A 113 -12.49 -24.72 1.54
N MET A 114 -12.37 -24.64 2.87
CA MET A 114 -13.05 -25.56 3.79
C MET A 114 -14.57 -25.44 3.68
N MET A 115 -15.09 -24.21 3.62
CA MET A 115 -16.52 -23.95 3.50
C MET A 115 -17.07 -24.40 2.14
N ASN A 116 -16.31 -24.19 1.07
CA ASN A 116 -16.65 -24.71 -0.26
C ASN A 116 -16.70 -26.25 -0.27
N GLY A 117 -15.81 -26.93 0.47
CA GLY A 117 -15.90 -28.37 0.71
C GLY A 117 -17.19 -28.78 1.44
N LYS A 118 -17.57 -28.05 2.50
CA LYS A 118 -18.82 -28.30 3.25
C LYS A 118 -20.06 -28.08 2.38
N ILE A 119 -20.07 -27.04 1.55
CA ILE A 119 -21.17 -26.77 0.59
C ILE A 119 -21.35 -27.95 -0.35
N LYS A 120 -20.27 -28.44 -0.98
CA LYS A 120 -20.33 -29.62 -1.87
C LYS A 120 -20.93 -30.85 -1.17
N ALA A 121 -20.47 -31.14 0.05
CA ALA A 121 -20.98 -32.27 0.83
C ALA A 121 -22.47 -32.12 1.21
N VAL A 122 -22.91 -30.92 1.60
CA VAL A 122 -24.33 -30.64 1.93
C VAL A 122 -25.20 -30.66 0.67
N GLN A 123 -24.69 -30.16 -0.45
CA GLN A 123 -25.37 -30.17 -1.75
C GLN A 123 -25.61 -31.60 -2.24
N GLU A 124 -24.64 -32.51 -2.08
CA GLU A 124 -24.80 -33.94 -2.33
C GLU A 124 -25.87 -34.57 -1.43
N LYS A 125 -25.81 -34.31 -0.11
CA LYS A 125 -26.83 -34.80 0.83
C LYS A 125 -28.23 -34.29 0.45
N ARG A 126 -28.35 -33.03 0.04
CA ARG A 126 -29.62 -32.44 -0.43
C ARG A 126 -30.13 -33.15 -1.68
N ARG A 127 -29.27 -33.39 -2.68
CA ARG A 127 -29.62 -34.14 -3.91
C ARG A 127 -30.14 -35.54 -3.58
N ASN A 128 -29.44 -36.28 -2.71
CA ASN A 128 -29.85 -37.63 -2.31
C ASN A 128 -31.19 -37.63 -1.58
N LYS A 129 -31.38 -36.74 -0.61
CA LYS A 129 -32.66 -36.64 0.10
C LYS A 129 -33.79 -36.19 -0.86
N LYS A 130 -33.50 -35.37 -1.88
CA LYS A 130 -34.50 -34.88 -2.86
C LYS A 130 -34.94 -36.02 -3.76
N ALA A 131 -33.98 -36.83 -4.23
CA ALA A 131 -34.26 -38.05 -4.97
C ALA A 131 -35.11 -39.04 -4.15
N LEU A 132 -34.80 -39.23 -2.87
CA LEU A 132 -35.61 -40.05 -1.96
C LEU A 132 -37.05 -39.53 -1.82
N PHE A 133 -37.23 -38.21 -1.64
CA PHE A 133 -38.55 -37.61 -1.56
C PHE A 133 -39.36 -37.82 -2.85
N ILE A 134 -38.76 -37.55 -4.02
CA ILE A 134 -39.42 -37.74 -5.32
C ILE A 134 -39.78 -39.21 -5.56
N SER A 135 -38.84 -40.13 -5.26
CA SER A 135 -39.08 -41.57 -5.39
C SER A 135 -40.24 -42.03 -4.50
N PHE A 136 -40.29 -41.56 -3.25
CA PHE A 136 -41.40 -41.90 -2.34
C PHE A 136 -42.74 -41.30 -2.82
N LEU A 137 -42.73 -40.09 -3.38
CA LEU A 137 -43.91 -39.47 -3.99
C LEU A 137 -44.45 -40.27 -5.18
N CYS A 138 -43.56 -40.73 -6.07
CA CYS A 138 -43.93 -41.58 -7.20
C CYS A 138 -44.46 -42.94 -6.73
N MET A 139 -43.84 -43.57 -5.72
CA MET A 139 -44.34 -44.82 -5.13
C MET A 139 -45.72 -44.64 -4.51
N ALA A 140 -45.93 -43.57 -3.75
CA ALA A 140 -47.24 -43.25 -3.16
C ALA A 140 -48.31 -43.04 -4.24
N ALA A 141 -47.99 -42.31 -5.32
CA ALA A 141 -48.89 -42.11 -6.45
C ALA A 141 -49.24 -43.44 -7.16
N ALA A 142 -48.26 -44.32 -7.35
CA ALA A 142 -48.47 -45.65 -7.93
C ALA A 142 -49.37 -46.53 -7.04
N VAL A 143 -49.13 -46.56 -5.72
CA VAL A 143 -49.96 -47.29 -4.76
C VAL A 143 -51.40 -46.78 -4.78
N CYS A 144 -51.59 -45.46 -4.79
CA CYS A 144 -52.92 -44.86 -4.91
C CYS A 144 -53.60 -45.23 -6.25
N GLY A 145 -52.87 -45.19 -7.35
CA GLY A 145 -53.38 -45.53 -8.69
C GLY A 145 -53.79 -47.01 -8.83
N VAL A 146 -52.95 -47.93 -8.34
CA VAL A 146 -53.26 -49.37 -8.33
C VAL A 146 -54.46 -49.65 -7.41
N SER A 147 -54.52 -49.03 -6.24
CA SER A 147 -55.64 -49.19 -5.30
C SER A 147 -56.96 -48.68 -5.89
N ALA A 148 -56.93 -47.52 -6.57
CA ALA A 148 -58.10 -46.97 -7.25
C ALA A 148 -58.55 -47.85 -8.44
N GLY A 149 -57.59 -48.34 -9.24
CA GLY A 149 -57.87 -49.26 -10.35
C GLY A 149 -58.46 -50.60 -9.89
N TYR A 150 -57.98 -51.14 -8.77
CA TYR A 150 -58.51 -52.37 -8.18
C TYR A 150 -59.95 -52.19 -7.68
N LEU A 151 -60.25 -51.06 -7.03
CA LEU A 151 -61.60 -50.72 -6.59
C LEU A 151 -62.57 -50.49 -7.75
N TYR A 152 -62.09 -49.92 -8.87
CA TYR A 152 -62.90 -49.70 -10.07
C TYR A 152 -63.18 -50.99 -10.87
N HIS A 153 -62.20 -51.88 -10.99
CA HIS A 153 -62.32 -53.09 -11.81
C HIS A 153 -63.04 -54.24 -11.10
N PHE A 154 -63.01 -54.32 -9.76
CA PHE A 154 -63.58 -55.45 -9.00
C PHE A 154 -64.92 -55.16 -8.31
N GLU A 155 -65.57 -54.01 -8.53
CA GLU A 155 -66.88 -53.63 -7.93
C GLU A 155 -67.01 -53.97 -6.43
N MET A 156 -65.93 -53.79 -5.65
CA MET A 156 -65.96 -54.08 -4.22
C MET A 156 -66.70 -53.00 -3.43
N ASN A 157 -67.45 -53.42 -2.40
CA ASN A 157 -68.04 -52.51 -1.42
C ASN A 157 -66.93 -51.80 -0.62
N ALA A 158 -66.60 -50.56 -1.03
CA ALA A 158 -65.54 -49.73 -0.41
C ALA A 158 -65.71 -49.51 1.10
N LYS A 159 -66.90 -49.79 1.66
CA LYS A 159 -67.24 -49.63 3.07
C LYS A 159 -66.46 -50.57 3.99
N ASP A 160 -66.11 -51.78 3.56
CA ASP A 160 -65.48 -52.78 4.42
C ASP A 160 -63.97 -52.54 4.64
N TYR A 161 -63.33 -51.79 3.73
CA TYR A 161 -61.89 -51.51 3.75
C TYR A 161 -61.56 -50.04 4.08
N LEU A 162 -62.58 -49.23 4.39
CA LEU A 162 -62.46 -47.79 4.60
C LEU A 162 -61.42 -47.42 5.68
N TRP A 163 -61.40 -48.16 6.79
CA TRP A 163 -60.45 -47.94 7.90
C TRP A 163 -59.01 -48.29 7.53
N GLN A 164 -58.78 -49.32 6.71
CA GLN A 164 -57.43 -49.72 6.28
C GLN A 164 -56.86 -48.71 5.27
N LEU A 165 -57.70 -48.24 4.35
CA LEU A 165 -57.32 -47.19 3.40
C LEU A 165 -57.02 -45.86 4.10
N SER A 166 -57.82 -45.48 5.10
CA SER A 166 -57.58 -44.25 5.87
C SER A 166 -56.31 -44.34 6.74
N ALA A 167 -56.08 -45.46 7.41
CA ALA A 167 -54.86 -45.69 8.19
C ALA A 167 -53.60 -45.68 7.30
N GLY A 168 -53.65 -46.33 6.13
CA GLY A 168 -52.56 -46.31 5.14
C GLY A 168 -52.28 -44.89 4.62
N ALA A 169 -53.33 -44.12 4.31
CA ALA A 169 -53.20 -42.74 3.86
C ALA A 169 -52.53 -41.83 4.91
N VAL A 170 -52.87 -41.99 6.20
CA VAL A 170 -52.27 -41.22 7.29
C VAL A 170 -50.78 -41.53 7.44
N ILE A 171 -50.38 -42.80 7.36
CA ILE A 171 -48.96 -43.20 7.45
C ILE A 171 -48.16 -42.61 6.28
N ILE A 172 -48.69 -42.69 5.06
CA ILE A 172 -48.05 -42.13 3.85
C ILE A 172 -47.91 -40.61 3.99
N LEU A 173 -48.95 -39.91 4.46
CA LEU A 173 -48.92 -38.46 4.72
C LEU A 173 -47.87 -38.08 5.76
N LEU A 174 -47.79 -38.81 6.88
CA LEU A 174 -46.79 -38.55 7.93
C LEU A 174 -45.36 -38.73 7.40
N LEU A 175 -45.09 -39.79 6.64
CA LEU A 175 -43.79 -40.02 6.01
C LEU A 175 -43.44 -38.93 4.99
N LEU A 176 -44.41 -38.50 4.17
CA LEU A 176 -44.22 -37.38 3.25
C LEU A 176 -43.88 -36.08 3.98
N VAL A 177 -44.57 -35.77 5.09
CA VAL A 177 -44.28 -34.59 5.91
C VAL A 177 -42.88 -34.66 6.52
N ILE A 178 -42.45 -35.81 7.05
CA ILE A 178 -41.11 -36.00 7.61
C ILE A 178 -40.03 -35.81 6.54
N LEU A 179 -40.19 -36.42 5.37
CA LEU A 179 -39.26 -36.27 4.25
C LEU A 179 -39.23 -34.83 3.73
N PHE A 180 -40.39 -34.18 3.64
CA PHE A 180 -40.50 -32.76 3.25
C PHE A 180 -39.79 -31.83 4.24
N GLN A 181 -39.96 -32.04 5.55
CA GLN A 181 -39.24 -31.27 6.56
C GLN A 181 -37.73 -31.51 6.48
N SER A 182 -37.29 -32.76 6.28
CA SER A 182 -35.87 -33.10 6.12
C SER A 182 -35.24 -32.48 4.87
N GLN A 183 -36.01 -32.40 3.78
CA GLN A 183 -35.65 -31.66 2.56
C GLN A 183 -35.48 -30.17 2.83
N ARG A 184 -36.47 -29.55 3.47
CA ARG A 184 -36.47 -28.12 3.76
C ARG A 184 -35.30 -27.73 4.66
N LYS A 185 -35.07 -28.47 5.76
CA LYS A 185 -33.93 -28.26 6.65
C LYS A 185 -32.58 -28.34 5.94
N ALA A 186 -32.41 -29.28 5.00
CA ALA A 186 -31.18 -29.37 4.20
C ALA A 186 -31.02 -28.18 3.24
N GLY A 187 -32.13 -27.63 2.72
CA GLY A 187 -32.13 -26.42 1.91
C GLY A 187 -31.75 -25.17 2.71
N ASP A 188 -32.29 -25.01 3.91
CA ASP A 188 -31.99 -23.86 4.78
C ASP A 188 -30.52 -23.89 5.26
N GLN A 189 -29.98 -25.08 5.58
CA GLN A 189 -28.56 -25.25 5.89
C GLN A 189 -27.64 -24.88 4.72
N LEU A 190 -28.01 -25.24 3.49
CA LEU A 190 -27.24 -24.88 2.30
C LEU A 190 -27.23 -23.36 2.10
N LYS A 191 -28.38 -22.69 2.21
CA LYS A 191 -28.48 -21.23 2.08
C LYS A 191 -27.62 -20.51 3.12
N LEU A 192 -27.61 -21.00 4.36
CA LEU A 192 -26.77 -20.42 5.42
C LEU A 192 -25.28 -20.53 5.10
N LEU A 193 -24.84 -21.70 4.60
CA LEU A 193 -23.45 -21.92 4.17
C LEU A 193 -23.08 -21.04 2.96
N GLU A 194 -23.97 -20.93 1.98
CA GLU A 194 -23.80 -20.04 0.82
C GLU A 194 -23.63 -18.58 1.25
N MET A 195 -24.50 -18.08 2.15
CA MET A 195 -24.37 -16.73 2.71
C MET A 195 -23.09 -16.52 3.52
N MET A 196 -22.63 -17.54 4.23
CA MET A 196 -21.38 -17.45 5.00
C MET A 196 -20.15 -17.40 4.07
N VAL A 197 -20.17 -18.14 2.96
CA VAL A 197 -19.08 -18.10 1.96
C VAL A 197 -19.06 -16.76 1.24
N THR A 198 -20.20 -16.20 0.84
CA THR A 198 -20.21 -14.87 0.20
C THR A 198 -19.66 -13.79 1.11
N HIS A 199 -19.98 -13.82 2.41
CA HIS A 199 -19.40 -12.91 3.39
C HIS A 199 -17.88 -13.10 3.53
N LYS A 200 -17.40 -14.34 3.60
CA LYS A 200 -15.95 -14.63 3.68
C LYS A 200 -15.21 -14.19 2.41
N SER A 201 -15.78 -14.46 1.24
CA SER A 201 -15.23 -14.02 -0.05
C SER A 201 -15.15 -12.49 -0.14
N HIS A 202 -16.17 -11.76 0.33
CA HIS A 202 -16.11 -10.29 0.43
C HIS A 202 -15.00 -9.82 1.38
N THR A 203 -14.81 -10.52 2.51
CA THR A 203 -13.74 -10.22 3.45
C THR A 203 -12.36 -10.46 2.82
N GLY A 204 -12.20 -11.56 2.08
CA GLY A 204 -10.98 -11.88 1.33
C GLY A 204 -10.65 -10.81 0.29
N LYS A 205 -11.63 -10.38 -0.51
CA LYS A 205 -11.45 -9.29 -1.48
C LYS A 205 -11.01 -7.99 -0.83
N ARG A 206 -11.59 -7.63 0.32
CA ARG A 206 -11.17 -6.44 1.06
C ARG A 206 -9.71 -6.56 1.53
N LEU A 207 -9.30 -7.72 2.07
CA LEU A 207 -7.91 -7.94 2.47
C LEU A 207 -6.94 -7.89 1.27
N GLU A 208 -7.36 -8.35 0.10
CA GLU A 208 -6.59 -8.21 -1.15
C GLU A 208 -6.45 -6.75 -1.57
N ASP A 209 -7.53 -5.97 -1.48
CA ASP A 209 -7.51 -4.54 -1.78
C ASP A 209 -6.60 -3.77 -0.80
N ASP A 210 -6.70 -4.04 0.50
CA ASP A 210 -5.84 -3.46 1.54
C ASP A 210 -4.36 -3.81 1.28
N LYS A 211 -4.08 -5.08 0.91
CA LYS A 211 -2.73 -5.53 0.54
C LYS A 211 -2.19 -4.78 -0.68
N ARG A 212 -3.03 -4.52 -1.68
CA ARG A 212 -2.66 -3.76 -2.89
C ARG A 212 -2.33 -2.30 -2.54
N GLU A 213 -3.13 -1.67 -1.69
CA GLU A 213 -2.90 -0.29 -1.23
C GLU A 213 -1.57 -0.16 -0.50
N ILE A 214 -1.29 -1.04 0.47
CA ILE A 214 0.00 -1.07 1.17
C ILE A 214 1.16 -1.33 0.20
N GLY A 215 0.95 -2.21 -0.79
CA GLY A 215 1.92 -2.47 -1.84
C GLY A 215 2.28 -1.22 -2.66
N ASN A 216 1.28 -0.41 -3.01
CA ASN A 216 1.49 0.85 -3.72
C ASN A 216 2.23 1.89 -2.86
N ASP A 217 1.90 1.98 -1.57
CA ASP A 217 2.61 2.87 -0.64
C ASP A 217 4.07 2.45 -0.43
N LEU A 218 4.34 1.15 -0.26
CA LEU A 218 5.70 0.62 -0.17
C LEU A 218 6.49 0.90 -1.45
N LYS A 219 5.88 0.69 -2.63
CA LYS A 219 6.48 1.05 -3.93
C LYS A 219 6.91 2.51 -3.94
N PHE A 220 6.04 3.42 -3.48
CA PHE A 220 6.35 4.85 -3.39
C PHE A 220 7.57 5.15 -2.52
N TYR A 221 7.63 4.57 -1.31
CA TYR A 221 8.77 4.79 -0.43
C TYR A 221 10.06 4.19 -0.97
N TYR A 222 10.05 2.95 -1.45
CA TYR A 222 11.28 2.34 -1.97
C TYR A 222 11.84 3.08 -3.18
N GLU A 223 10.98 3.49 -4.11
CA GLU A 223 11.43 4.23 -5.28
C GLU A 223 11.95 5.62 -4.91
N LYS A 224 11.30 6.32 -3.98
CA LYS A 224 11.82 7.57 -3.42
C LYS A 224 13.23 7.38 -2.84
N PHE A 225 13.46 6.30 -2.09
CA PHE A 225 14.78 6.01 -1.52
C PHE A 225 15.80 5.62 -2.59
N GLU A 226 15.40 4.87 -3.61
CA GLU A 226 16.29 4.44 -4.68
C GLU A 226 16.68 5.57 -5.62
N LYS A 227 15.73 6.45 -5.98
CA LYS A 227 15.91 7.46 -7.03
C LYS A 227 16.30 8.82 -6.47
N VAL A 228 15.50 9.35 -5.54
CA VAL A 228 15.72 10.70 -4.96
C VAL A 228 16.95 10.70 -4.06
N PHE A 229 17.15 9.64 -3.27
CA PHE A 229 18.29 9.50 -2.35
C PHE A 229 19.44 8.65 -2.92
N SER A 230 19.48 8.46 -4.24
CA SER A 230 20.53 7.70 -4.95
C SER A 230 21.96 8.20 -4.68
N TYR A 231 22.12 9.49 -4.35
CA TYR A 231 23.41 10.09 -4.01
C TYR A 231 23.95 9.65 -2.64
N ILE A 232 23.11 9.05 -1.77
CA ILE A 232 23.52 8.51 -0.48
C ILE A 232 23.99 7.07 -0.68
N SER A 233 25.29 6.84 -0.49
CA SER A 233 25.89 5.52 -0.66
C SER A 233 25.39 4.49 0.37
N PRO A 234 25.43 3.18 0.04
CA PRO A 234 25.11 2.12 1.00
C PRO A 234 25.98 2.15 2.27
N GLU A 235 27.20 2.65 2.17
CA GLU A 235 28.12 2.86 3.29
C GLU A 235 27.64 4.00 4.19
N GLN A 236 27.23 5.14 3.62
CA GLN A 236 26.62 6.25 4.37
C GLN A 236 25.34 5.80 5.07
N TRP A 237 24.51 4.98 4.42
CA TRP A 237 23.28 4.46 5.04
C TRP A 237 23.51 3.74 6.36
N LYS A 238 24.63 3.02 6.51
CA LYS A 238 25.00 2.33 7.77
C LYS A 238 25.26 3.31 8.91
N LEU A 239 25.56 4.57 8.59
CA LEU A 239 25.84 5.63 9.55
C LEU A 239 24.60 6.38 9.98
N PHE A 240 23.40 6.10 9.43
CA PHE A 240 22.20 6.90 9.69
C PHE A 240 21.81 6.98 11.18
N ASP A 241 21.82 5.87 11.91
CA ASP A 241 21.52 5.88 13.37
C ASP A 241 22.57 6.66 14.18
N PHE A 242 23.83 6.66 13.70
CA PHE A 242 24.88 7.47 14.29
C PHE A 242 24.68 8.96 13.97
N CYS A 243 24.35 9.27 12.71
CA CYS A 243 24.03 10.62 12.25
C CYS A 243 22.92 11.25 13.10
N GLY A 244 21.84 10.53 13.39
CA GLY A 244 20.76 11.05 14.24
C GLY A 244 21.21 11.40 15.67
N LYS A 245 22.16 10.65 16.24
CA LYS A 245 22.72 10.94 17.58
C LYS A 245 23.63 12.16 17.56
N VAL A 246 24.42 12.31 16.50
CA VAL A 246 25.31 13.46 16.30
C VAL A 246 24.49 14.73 16.04
N SER A 247 23.55 14.68 15.08
CA SER A 247 22.62 15.77 14.76
C SER A 247 21.89 16.28 16.01
N ALA A 248 21.34 15.37 16.82
CA ALA A 248 20.64 15.74 18.05
C ALA A 248 21.53 16.54 19.00
N ARG A 249 22.85 16.30 19.06
CA ARG A 249 23.78 17.09 19.87
C ARG A 249 24.12 18.43 19.23
N LEU A 250 24.37 18.45 17.92
CA LEU A 250 24.73 19.66 17.19
C LEU A 250 23.60 20.70 17.17
N ARG A 251 22.34 20.25 17.11
CA ARG A 251 21.16 21.13 17.15
C ARG A 251 21.03 21.94 18.45
N PHE A 252 21.72 21.55 19.52
CA PHE A 252 21.73 22.29 20.81
C PHE A 252 23.00 23.14 21.01
N SER A 253 23.89 23.21 20.01
CA SER A 253 25.07 24.07 20.11
C SER A 253 24.72 25.52 19.80
N ASP A 254 24.72 26.37 20.83
CA ASP A 254 24.48 27.82 20.69
C ASP A 254 25.44 28.47 19.69
N ALA A 255 26.70 28.02 19.66
CA ALA A 255 27.71 28.55 18.75
C ALA A 255 27.39 28.23 17.28
N ILE A 256 26.97 27.00 16.99
CA ILE A 256 26.52 26.61 15.65
C ILE A 256 25.27 27.40 15.27
N LEU A 257 24.32 27.52 16.20
CA LEU A 257 23.06 28.23 15.96
C LEU A 257 23.31 29.71 15.65
N GLU A 258 24.18 30.38 16.40
CA GLU A 258 24.55 31.78 16.16
C GLU A 258 25.24 31.96 14.80
N ALA A 259 26.24 31.14 14.50
CA ALA A 259 26.96 31.21 13.21
C ALA A 259 26.07 30.85 12.01
N SER A 260 25.15 29.89 12.17
CA SER A 260 24.17 29.50 11.16
C SER A 260 23.19 30.64 10.88
N ASN A 261 22.59 31.22 11.93
CA ASN A 261 21.66 32.35 11.80
C ASN A 261 22.32 33.57 11.12
N ASP A 262 23.58 33.84 11.43
CA ASP A 262 24.32 34.95 10.84
C ASP A 262 24.58 34.77 9.34
N LEU A 263 24.84 33.54 8.90
CA LEU A 263 25.00 33.20 7.49
C LEU A 263 23.63 33.20 6.80
N GLU A 264 22.63 32.54 7.38
CA GLU A 264 21.28 32.45 6.81
C GLU A 264 20.67 33.83 6.56
N ARG A 265 20.73 34.74 7.55
CA ARG A 265 20.27 36.14 7.39
C ARG A 265 20.99 36.89 6.28
N LEU A 266 22.28 36.60 6.06
CA LEU A 266 23.03 37.21 4.98
C LEU A 266 22.52 36.69 3.62
N LEU A 267 22.26 35.39 3.50
CA LEU A 267 21.73 34.79 2.27
C LEU A 267 20.29 35.28 1.99
N GLU A 268 19.44 35.35 3.02
CA GLU A 268 18.09 35.93 2.94
C GLU A 268 18.09 37.39 2.47
N LYS A 269 18.94 38.22 3.08
CA LYS A 269 19.09 39.63 2.69
C LYS A 269 19.48 39.79 1.22
N ASN A 270 20.23 38.82 0.71
CA ASN A 270 20.66 38.77 -0.68
C ASN A 270 19.68 38.01 -1.58
N GLN A 271 18.45 37.70 -1.14
CA GLN A 271 17.42 37.02 -1.95
C GLN A 271 17.90 35.67 -2.52
N TRP A 272 18.48 34.83 -1.67
CA TRP A 272 18.74 33.43 -2.02
C TRP A 272 17.44 32.63 -1.91
N ASP A 273 17.27 31.66 -2.80
CA ASP A 273 16.02 30.90 -2.90
C ASP A 273 15.85 29.90 -1.75
N ASN A 274 16.95 29.32 -1.28
CA ASN A 274 16.94 28.41 -0.13
C ASN A 274 18.16 28.62 0.79
N PRO A 275 18.15 29.66 1.64
CA PRO A 275 19.25 29.97 2.55
C PRO A 275 19.69 28.81 3.46
N GLY A 276 18.73 28.08 4.04
CA GLY A 276 18.99 27.04 5.04
C GLY A 276 19.73 25.82 4.49
N ILE A 277 19.58 25.49 3.20
CA ILE A 277 20.24 24.32 2.59
C ILE A 277 21.78 24.42 2.64
N TRP A 278 22.29 25.66 2.61
CA TRP A 278 23.71 25.93 2.59
C TRP A 278 24.40 25.68 3.93
N MET A 279 23.63 25.44 5.00
CA MET A 279 24.16 24.97 6.29
C MET A 279 24.64 23.53 6.22
N TYR A 280 24.10 22.74 5.29
CA TYR A 280 24.53 21.36 5.05
C TYR A 280 25.69 21.30 4.05
N HIS A 281 25.91 22.33 3.23
CA HIS A 281 26.99 22.34 2.25
C HIS A 281 27.82 23.63 2.29
N PRO A 282 28.35 24.06 3.46
CA PRO A 282 28.94 25.39 3.60
C PRO A 282 30.24 25.56 2.81
N LYS A 283 30.99 24.48 2.59
CA LYS A 283 32.23 24.49 1.78
C LYS A 283 31.99 24.96 0.35
N VAL A 284 30.82 24.66 -0.22
CA VAL A 284 30.43 25.03 -1.59
C VAL A 284 30.43 26.55 -1.79
N LEU A 285 30.18 27.31 -0.73
CA LEU A 285 30.12 28.76 -0.79
C LEU A 285 31.50 29.41 -0.97
N TYR A 286 32.60 28.77 -0.56
CA TYR A 286 33.94 29.39 -0.59
C TYR A 286 35.04 28.54 -1.23
N ASP A 287 34.78 27.28 -1.55
CA ASP A 287 35.72 26.38 -2.22
C ASP A 287 35.20 26.05 -3.63
N LEU A 288 35.97 26.47 -4.64
CA LEU A 288 35.62 26.29 -6.05
C LEU A 288 35.58 24.83 -6.49
N ILE A 289 36.44 23.98 -5.91
CA ILE A 289 36.47 22.55 -6.25
C ILE A 289 35.20 21.90 -5.69
N LYS A 290 34.91 22.14 -4.40
CA LYS A 290 33.69 21.61 -3.76
C LYS A 290 32.42 22.11 -4.43
N ARG A 291 32.39 23.37 -4.88
CA ARG A 291 31.27 23.92 -5.65
C ARG A 291 31.05 23.18 -6.96
N LYS A 292 32.12 22.91 -7.70
CA LYS A 292 32.04 22.20 -8.98
C LYS A 292 31.54 20.77 -8.77
N ASP A 293 32.07 20.07 -7.76
CA ASP A 293 31.65 18.70 -7.44
C ASP A 293 30.18 18.64 -7.07
N TYR A 294 29.73 19.55 -6.18
CA TYR A 294 28.33 19.63 -5.77
C TYR A 294 27.40 19.98 -6.95
N LEU A 295 27.81 20.90 -7.83
CA LEU A 295 27.02 21.23 -9.03
C LEU A 295 26.87 20.02 -9.97
N ASN A 296 27.90 19.17 -10.09
CA ASN A 296 27.78 17.92 -10.85
C ASN A 296 26.77 16.99 -10.19
N THR A 297 26.84 16.80 -8.87
CA THR A 297 25.86 15.99 -8.13
C THR A 297 24.42 16.50 -8.30
N LEU A 298 24.21 17.82 -8.28
CA LEU A 298 22.89 18.42 -8.52
C LEU A 298 22.40 18.16 -9.95
N ASN A 299 23.28 18.26 -10.95
CA ASN A 299 22.90 17.97 -12.34
C ASN A 299 22.58 16.48 -12.54
N ASP A 300 23.37 15.57 -11.95
CA ASP A 300 23.10 14.13 -12.01
C ASP A 300 21.75 13.79 -11.36
N ARG A 301 21.47 14.36 -10.17
CA ARG A 301 20.17 14.24 -9.50
C ARG A 301 19.03 14.81 -10.35
N LYS A 302 19.25 15.96 -10.98
CA LYS A 302 18.28 16.60 -11.87
C LYS A 302 17.93 15.68 -13.06
N ASP A 303 18.94 15.06 -13.66
CA ASP A 303 18.75 14.17 -14.81
C ASP A 303 17.97 12.92 -14.43
N ILE A 304 18.29 12.29 -13.29
CA ILE A 304 17.53 11.15 -12.74
C ILE A 304 16.07 11.54 -12.49
N CYS A 305 15.83 12.65 -11.79
CA CYS A 305 14.47 13.09 -11.46
C CYS A 305 13.65 13.45 -12.71
N ASN A 306 14.27 14.05 -13.72
CA ASN A 306 13.59 14.32 -15.00
C ASN A 306 13.23 13.04 -15.74
N GLN A 307 14.12 12.05 -15.78
CA GLN A 307 13.86 10.77 -16.43
C GLN A 307 12.68 10.04 -15.78
N GLU A 308 12.66 9.94 -14.45
CA GLU A 308 11.56 9.29 -13.75
C GLU A 308 10.27 10.11 -13.83
N LEU A 309 10.33 11.45 -13.79
CA LEU A 309 9.16 12.30 -14.00
C LEU A 309 8.49 12.00 -15.35
N ILE A 310 9.27 12.00 -16.44
CA ILE A 310 8.77 11.70 -17.78
C ILE A 310 8.15 10.30 -17.82
N ARG A 311 8.80 9.32 -17.19
CA ARG A 311 8.30 7.94 -17.11
C ARG A 311 6.93 7.87 -16.43
N HIS A 312 6.74 8.53 -15.28
CA HIS A 312 5.45 8.54 -14.59
C HIS A 312 4.37 9.35 -15.32
N GLU A 313 4.74 10.45 -15.98
CA GLU A 313 3.81 11.19 -16.83
C GLU A 313 3.33 10.35 -18.02
N GLN A 314 4.23 9.58 -18.66
CA GLN A 314 3.86 8.63 -19.73
C GLN A 314 2.96 7.50 -19.24
N ILE A 315 3.18 6.98 -18.03
CA ILE A 315 2.31 5.97 -17.43
C ILE A 315 0.90 6.55 -17.21
N LEU A 316 0.81 7.78 -16.68
CA LEU A 316 -0.48 8.46 -16.48
C LEU A 316 -1.22 8.70 -17.81
N GLU A 317 -0.51 9.11 -18.85
CA GLU A 317 -1.07 9.29 -20.20
C GLU A 317 -1.59 7.95 -20.76
N GLY A 318 -0.79 6.88 -20.67
CA GLY A 318 -1.17 5.56 -21.14
C GLY A 318 -2.38 4.95 -20.41
N ILE A 319 -2.48 5.17 -19.09
CA ILE A 319 -3.66 4.76 -18.31
C ILE A 319 -4.90 5.55 -18.76
N GLY A 320 -4.75 6.84 -19.07
CA GLY A 320 -5.83 7.69 -19.60
C GLY A 320 -6.36 7.20 -20.95
N GLU A 321 -5.47 6.86 -21.88
CA GLU A 321 -5.86 6.35 -23.21
C GLU A 321 -6.60 4.99 -23.13
N GLN A 322 -6.20 4.12 -22.20
CA GLN A 322 -6.89 2.84 -21.98
C GLN A 322 -8.29 3.03 -21.40
N ALA A 323 -8.47 3.93 -20.43
CA ALA A 323 -9.77 4.24 -19.85
C ALA A 323 -10.75 4.83 -20.88
N ASP A 324 -10.28 5.69 -21.78
CA ASP A 324 -11.09 6.27 -22.85
C ASP A 324 -11.49 5.22 -23.90
N SER A 325 -10.64 4.21 -24.15
CA SER A 325 -10.93 3.12 -25.09
C SER A 325 -11.95 2.10 -24.57
N GLU A 326 -11.93 1.78 -23.26
CA GLU A 326 -12.87 0.84 -22.63
C GLU A 326 -14.29 1.44 -22.48
N THR A 327 -14.43 2.77 -22.53
CA THR A 327 -15.73 3.45 -22.42
C THR A 327 -16.49 3.52 -23.77
N ILE A 328 -15.84 3.11 -24.87
CA ILE A 328 -16.40 3.18 -26.24
C ILE A 328 -16.91 1.82 -26.76
N GLU A 329 -16.62 0.69 -26.08
CA GLU A 329 -17.28 -0.62 -26.30
C GLU A 329 -18.55 -0.77 -25.44
#